data_AF-A0A1F6R497-F1
#
_entry.id   AF-A0A1F6R497-F1
#
_cell.length_a   1.000
_cell.length_b   1.000
_cell.length_c   1.000
_cell.angle_alpha   90.00
_cell.angle_beta   90.00
_cell.angle_gamma   90.00
#
_symmetry.space_group_name_H-M   'P 1'
#
loop_
_entity.id
_entity.type
_entity.pdbx_description
1 polymer ?
#
loop_
_entity_poly.entity_id
_entity_poly.type
_entity_poly.pdbx_seq_one_letter_code
_entity_poly.pdbx_strand_id
1 'polypeptide(L)' 'MQKRKFDVSFVVERDKDGYFAYCPSLQGCYTQGNSYKEAVVNILDAIKLHIEDRLGSKV' A
#
# COMPACT_ATOMS: atom_id res chain seq x y z
N MET A 1 -23.87 5.32 6.70
CA MET A 1 -22.44 5.45 6.38
C MET A 1 -22.08 4.35 5.38
N GLN A 2 -21.81 4.68 4.11
CA GLN A 2 -21.40 3.66 3.13
C GLN A 2 -19.92 3.31 3.33
N LYS A 3 -19.63 2.07 3.76
CA LYS A 3 -18.27 1.53 3.73
C LYS A 3 -17.92 1.23 2.27
N ARG A 4 -17.10 2.09 1.66
CA ARG A 4 -16.57 1.83 0.32
C ARG A 4 -15.52 0.73 0.43
N LYS A 5 -15.71 -0.34 -0.33
CA LYS A 5 -14.74 -1.42 -0.48
C LYS A 5 -13.88 -1.11 -1.69
N PHE A 6 -12.56 -1.25 -1.51
CA PHE A 6 -11.59 -1.07 -2.58
C PHE A 6 -10.76 -2.35 -2.65
N ASP A 7 -10.88 -3.05 -3.77
CA ASP A 7 -10.03 -4.19 -4.09
C ASP A 7 -8.82 -3.66 -4.86
N VAL A 8 -7.64 -3.82 -4.27
CA VAL A 8 -6.38 -3.39 -4.86
C VAL A 8 -5.40 -4.55 -4.87
N SER A 9 -4.64 -4.66 -5.95
CA SER A 9 -3.55 -5.61 -6.07
C SER A 9 -2.23 -4.91 -5.79
N PHE A 10 -1.35 -5.57 -5.07
CA PHE A 10 0.02 -5.13 -4.84
C PHE A 10 0.96 -6.31 -5.08
N VAL A 11 2.19 -6.00 -5.43
CA VAL A 11 3.26 -6.95 -5.68
C VAL A 11 4.24 -6.85 -4.53
N VAL A 12 4.74 -7.98 -4.06
CA VAL A 12 5.81 -8.06 -3.07
C VAL A 12 6.95 -8.85 -3.67
N GLU A 13 8.12 -8.23 -3.71
CA GLU A 13 9.36 -8.80 -4.21
C GLU A 13 10.34 -8.96 -3.06
N ARG A 14 11.11 -10.04 -3.07
CA ARG A 14 12.22 -10.23 -2.16
C ARG A 14 13.47 -9.64 -2.81
N ASP A 15 14.13 -8.75 -2.09
CA ASP A 15 15.44 -8.20 -2.47
C ASP A 15 16.56 -8.84 -1.60
N LYS A 16 17.82 -8.46 -1.81
CA LYS A 16 18.99 -9.02 -1.12
C LYS A 16 18.90 -8.93 0.40
N ASP A 17 18.41 -7.81 0.91
CA ASP A 17 18.42 -7.50 2.35
C ASP A 17 17.00 -7.33 2.94
N GLY A 18 15.95 -7.68 2.19
CA GLY A 18 14.59 -7.50 2.68
C GLY A 18 13.51 -7.75 1.63
N TYR A 19 12.41 -7.03 1.77
CA TYR A 19 11.24 -7.14 0.93
C TYR A 19 10.78 -5.76 0.48
N PHE A 20 10.48 -5.65 -0.79
CA PHE A 20 9.91 -4.48 -1.42
C PHE A 20 8.46 -4.78 -1.78
N ALA A 21 7.55 -3.88 -1.49
CA ALA A 21 6.14 -4.00 -1.84
C ALA A 21 5.67 -2.74 -2.54
N TYR A 22 4.87 -2.91 -3.59
CA TYR A 22 4.36 -1.79 -4.37
C TYR A 22 2.98 -2.08 -4.96
N CYS A 23 2.16 -1.05 -5.11
CA CYS A 23 0.84 -1.17 -5.72
C CYS A 23 0.86 -0.60 -7.15
N PRO A 24 0.77 -1.43 -8.21
CA PRO A 24 0.72 -0.95 -9.59
C PRO A 24 -0.46 0.01 -9.85
N SER A 25 -1.58 -0.22 -9.16
CA SER A 25 -2.79 0.60 -9.29
C SER A 25 -2.67 1.97 -8.60
N LEU A 26 -1.76 2.12 -7.63
CA LEU A 26 -1.54 3.36 -6.90
C LEU A 26 -0.11 3.83 -7.14
N GLN A 27 0.07 4.60 -8.22
CA GLN A 27 1.34 5.20 -8.56
C GLN A 27 1.89 6.01 -7.38
N GLY A 28 3.15 5.78 -7.02
CA GLY A 28 3.80 6.40 -5.87
C GLY A 28 3.71 5.60 -4.57
N CYS A 29 2.92 4.53 -4.52
CA CYS A 29 2.75 3.73 -3.31
C CYS A 29 3.76 2.56 -3.29
N TYR A 30 4.88 2.82 -2.63
CA TYR A 30 6.01 1.90 -2.48
C TYR A 30 6.40 1.79 -1.00
N THR A 31 6.69 0.60 -0.54
CA THR A 31 7.16 0.36 0.84
C THR A 31 8.23 -0.72 0.87
N GLN A 32 9.06 -0.69 1.89
CA GLN A 32 10.08 -1.70 2.15
C GLN A 32 9.91 -2.24 3.57
N GLY A 33 10.41 -3.45 3.81
CA GLY A 33 10.52 -4.05 5.13
C GLY A 33 11.63 -5.09 5.16
N ASN A 34 12.14 -5.40 6.36
CA ASN A 34 13.15 -6.44 6.54
C ASN A 34 12.54 -7.84 6.42
N SER A 35 11.22 -7.96 6.61
CA SER A 35 10.46 -9.20 6.44
C SER A 35 9.27 -9.03 5.50
N TYR A 36 8.81 -10.14 4.92
CA TYR A 36 7.63 -10.18 4.07
C TYR A 36 6.42 -9.56 4.77
N LYS A 37 6.21 -9.94 6.04
CA LYS A 37 5.08 -9.45 6.84
C LYS A 37 5.16 -7.94 7.05
N GLU A 38 6.34 -7.42 7.32
CA GLU A 38 6.56 -5.98 7.50
C GLU A 38 6.27 -5.21 6.20
N ALA A 39 6.79 -5.66 5.07
CA ALA A 39 6.51 -5.02 3.77
C ALA A 39 5.02 -5.06 3.42
N VAL A 40 4.32 -6.16 3.73
CA VAL A 40 2.86 -6.28 3.53
C VAL A 40 2.08 -5.35 4.45
N VAL A 41 2.43 -5.25 5.74
CA VAL A 41 1.76 -4.34 6.67
C VAL A 41 1.96 -2.89 6.22
N ASN A 42 3.19 -2.53 5.85
CA ASN A 42 3.54 -1.20 5.41
C ASN A 42 2.77 -0.80 4.14
N ILE A 43 2.71 -1.66 3.11
CA ILE A 43 1.99 -1.33 1.87
C ILE A 43 0.48 -1.20 2.11
N LEU A 44 -0.11 -2.01 2.99
CA LEU A 44 -1.53 -1.91 3.33
C LEU A 44 -1.87 -0.57 4.00
N ASP A 45 -1.02 -0.12 4.94
CA ASP A 45 -1.20 1.18 5.58
C ASP A 45 -0.99 2.34 4.61
N ALA A 46 0.02 2.26 3.74
CA ALA A 46 0.28 3.26 2.71
C ALA A 46 -0.90 3.38 1.71
N ILE A 47 -1.44 2.25 1.26
CA ILE A 47 -2.63 2.19 0.40
C ILE A 47 -3.82 2.84 1.11
N LYS A 48 -4.05 2.50 2.38
CA LYS A 48 -5.16 3.03 3.16
C LYS A 48 -5.07 4.55 3.28
N LEU A 49 -3.93 5.08 3.68
CA LEU A 49 -3.68 6.52 3.80
C LEU A 49 -3.87 7.22 2.45
N HIS A 50 -3.37 6.64 1.36
CA HIS A 50 -3.48 7.21 0.02
C HIS A 50 -4.94 7.29 -0.47
N ILE A 51 -5.76 6.29 -0.15
CA ILE A 51 -7.19 6.29 -0.46
C ILE A 51 -7.92 7.31 0.44
N GLU A 52 -7.59 7.34 1.73
CA GLU A 52 -8.16 8.31 2.68
C GLU A 52 -7.87 9.76 2.25
N ASP A 53 -6.64 10.06 1.84
CA ASP A 53 -6.23 11.37 1.33
C ASP A 53 -7.03 11.76 0.07
N ARG A 54 -7.10 10.87 -0.93
CA ARG A 54 -7.89 11.09 -2.16
C ARG A 54 -9.38 11.30 -1.91
N LEU A 55 -9.93 10.68 -0.87
CA LEU A 55 -11.32 10.86 -0.47
C LEU A 55 -11.51 12.12 0.39
N GLY A 56 -10.48 12.52 1.12
CA GLY A 56 -10.42 13.68 2.00
C GLY A 56 -10.20 15.01 1.27
N SER A 57 -9.62 15.00 0.06
CA SER A 57 -9.38 16.23 -0.74
C SER A 57 -10.64 16.89 -1.33
N LYS A 58 -11.84 16.64 -0.78
CA LYS A 58 -13.00 17.52 -0.98
C LYS A 58 -12.99 18.63 0.06
N VAL A 59 -12.12 19.61 -0.12
CA VAL A 59 -12.23 20.94 0.50
C VAL A 59 -11.99 22.00 -0.56
#